data_AF-A0A435WXR2-F1
#
_entry.id   AF-A0A435WXR2-F1
#
_cell.length_a   1.000
_cell.length_b   1.000
_cell.length_c   1.000
_cell.angle_alpha   90.00
_cell.angle_beta   90.00
_cell.angle_gamma   90.00
#
_symmetry.space_group_name_H-M   'P 1'
#
loop_
_entity.id
_entity.type
_entity.pdbx_description
1 polymer ?
#
loop_
_entity_poly.entity_id
_entity_poly.type
_entity_poly.pdbx_seq_one_letter_code
_entity_poly.pdbx_strand_id
1 'polypeptide(L)' 'PVVSRTENADFKEMFAGGDDASKFLAPQYAALADEAGCGFFDAGSVAQTTPLDGVHLDAENTREIGKALTPIVRVMLEL' A
#
# COMPACT_ATOMS: atom_id res chain seq x y z
N PRO A 1 -0.91 1.01 -0.65
CA PRO A 1 -2.15 1.44 -1.34
C PRO A 1 -2.89 2.49 -0.52
N VAL A 2 -3.47 3.49 -1.19
CA VAL A 2 -4.29 4.52 -0.52
C VAL A 2 -5.57 3.87 0.02
N VAL A 3 -6.01 4.30 1.20
CA VAL A 3 -7.32 3.91 1.77
C VAL A 3 -8.43 4.42 0.85
N SER A 4 -9.39 3.57 0.51
CA SER A 4 -10.53 3.93 -0.31
C SER A 4 -11.71 4.33 0.57
N ARG A 5 -12.60 5.15 0.02
CA ARG A 5 -13.88 5.44 0.67
C ARG A 5 -14.78 4.21 0.65
N THR A 6 -15.53 4.00 1.73
CA THR A 6 -16.48 2.90 1.88
C THR A 6 -17.81 3.38 2.44
N GLU A 7 -18.88 2.65 2.12
CA GLU A 7 -20.21 2.82 2.73
C GLU A 7 -20.45 1.85 3.89
N ASN A 8 -19.46 1.03 4.25
CA ASN A 8 -19.54 0.19 5.44
C ASN A 8 -19.56 1.07 6.70
N ALA A 9 -20.63 1.00 7.48
CA ALA A 9 -20.88 1.89 8.61
C ALA A 9 -19.74 1.86 9.65
N ASP A 10 -19.22 0.68 9.96
CA ASP A 10 -18.18 0.52 10.99
C ASP A 10 -16.84 1.09 10.51
N PHE A 11 -16.49 0.87 9.24
CA PHE A 11 -15.19 1.26 8.69
C PHE A 11 -15.15 2.73 8.24
N LYS A 12 -16.28 3.27 7.76
CA LYS A 12 -16.36 4.66 7.28
C LYS A 12 -15.98 5.66 8.35
N GLU A 13 -16.46 5.49 9.57
CA GLU A 13 -16.13 6.37 10.69
C GLU A 13 -14.74 6.05 11.26
N MET A 14 -14.42 4.77 11.44
CA MET A 14 -13.14 4.33 11.99
C MET A 14 -11.93 4.82 11.20
N PHE A 15 -12.04 4.90 9.87
CA PHE A 15 -10.95 5.30 8.96
C PHE A 15 -11.18 6.66 8.29
N ALA A 16 -12.03 7.51 8.88
CA ALA A 16 -12.30 8.85 8.36
C ALA A 16 -11.00 9.68 8.20
N GLY A 17 -10.79 10.28 7.03
CA GLY A 17 -9.59 11.05 6.69
C GLY A 17 -8.37 10.19 6.30
N GLY A 18 -8.46 8.87 6.41
CA GLY A 18 -7.40 7.94 6.00
C GLY A 18 -7.14 7.98 4.49
N ASP A 19 -8.14 8.27 3.67
CA ASP A 19 -8.02 8.42 2.22
C ASP A 19 -7.08 9.57 1.82
N ASP A 20 -7.07 10.67 2.59
CA ASP A 20 -6.14 11.77 2.38
C ASP A 20 -4.79 11.54 3.07
N ALA A 21 -4.78 11.08 4.32
CA ALA A 21 -3.55 10.86 5.07
C ALA A 21 -2.65 9.77 4.44
N SER A 22 -3.25 8.67 3.95
CA SER A 22 -2.49 7.54 3.40
C SER A 22 -1.72 7.86 2.12
N LYS A 23 -2.11 8.92 1.38
CA LYS A 23 -1.37 9.40 0.19
C LYS A 23 0.06 9.86 0.52
N PHE A 24 0.31 10.25 1.77
CA PHE A 24 1.62 10.74 2.20
C PHE A 24 2.56 9.61 2.64
N LEU A 25 2.05 8.39 2.88
CA LEU A 25 2.88 7.29 3.39
C LEU A 25 3.97 6.87 2.39
N ALA A 26 3.63 6.73 1.11
CA ALA A 26 4.61 6.34 0.09
C ALA A 26 5.80 7.33 -0.02
N PRO A 27 5.60 8.65 -0.21
CA PRO A 27 6.74 9.57 -0.25
C PRO A 27 7.49 9.67 1.09
N GLN A 28 6.81 9.57 2.23
CA GLN A 28 7.48 9.58 3.55
C GLN A 28 8.34 8.32 3.77
N TYR A 29 7.84 7.15 3.40
CA TYR A 29 8.60 5.90 3.50
C TYR A 29 9.73 5.82 2.50
N ALA A 30 9.57 6.39 1.30
CA ALA A 30 10.66 6.51 0.34
C ALA A 30 11.82 7.34 0.92
N ALA A 31 11.51 8.52 1.49
CA ALA A 31 12.51 9.37 2.12
C ALA A 31 13.19 8.69 3.32
N LEU A 32 12.42 8.02 4.18
CA LEU A 32 12.96 7.31 5.34
C LEU A 32 13.83 6.11 4.94
N ALA A 33 13.44 5.37 3.89
CA ALA A 33 14.22 4.24 3.41
C ALA A 33 15.58 4.68 2.85
N ASP A 34 15.62 5.81 2.14
CA ASP A 34 16.88 6.42 1.68
C ASP A 34 17.78 6.81 2.86
N GLU A 35 17.23 7.48 3.87
CA GLU A 35 17.95 7.84 5.10
C GLU A 35 18.48 6.61 5.86
N ALA A 36 17.69 5.55 5.93
CA ALA A 36 18.00 4.33 6.67
C ALA A 36 18.83 3.31 5.88
N GLY A 37 19.13 3.56 4.59
CA GLY A 37 19.81 2.61 3.72
C GLY A 37 19.00 1.32 3.48
N CYS A 38 17.68 1.43 3.43
CA CYS A 38 16.75 0.31 3.22
C CYS A 38 16.15 0.34 1.81
N GLY A 39 15.68 -0.82 1.33
CA GLY A 39 14.88 -0.89 0.11
C GLY A 39 13.47 -0.32 0.33
N PHE A 40 12.90 0.33 -0.70
CA PHE A 40 11.55 0.85 -0.70
C PHE A 40 10.75 0.34 -1.90
N PHE A 41 9.46 0.07 -1.66
CA PHE A 41 8.49 -0.24 -2.71
C PHE A 41 7.11 0.31 -2.33
N ASP A 42 6.50 1.09 -3.24
CA ASP A 42 5.12 1.54 -3.08
C ASP A 42 4.13 0.51 -3.65
N ALA A 43 3.52 -0.27 -2.77
CA ALA A 43 2.45 -1.20 -3.16
C ALA A 43 1.21 -0.51 -3.77
N GLY A 44 1.01 0.80 -3.52
CA GLY A 44 -0.05 1.58 -4.17
C GLY A 44 0.15 1.79 -5.67
N SER A 45 1.34 1.54 -6.20
CA SER A 45 1.63 1.60 -7.65
C SER A 45 1.04 0.43 -8.44
N VAL A 46 0.69 -0.68 -7.78
CA VAL A 46 0.22 -1.92 -8.43
C VAL A 46 -1.09 -2.47 -7.86
N ALA A 47 -1.55 -1.94 -6.72
CA ALA A 47 -2.75 -2.44 -6.03
C ALA A 47 -3.56 -1.31 -5.41
N GLN A 48 -4.87 -1.54 -5.33
CA GLN A 48 -5.88 -0.65 -4.76
C GLN A 48 -6.68 -1.37 -3.67
N THR A 49 -7.06 -0.62 -2.64
CA THR A 49 -8.00 -1.09 -1.61
C THR A 49 -9.41 -1.19 -2.19
N THR A 50 -10.21 -2.09 -1.64
CA THR A 50 -11.60 -2.25 -2.08
C THR A 50 -12.53 -1.31 -1.31
N PRO A 51 -13.64 -0.84 -1.90
CA PRO A 51 -14.63 -0.04 -1.19
C PRO A 51 -15.51 -0.89 -0.24
N LEU A 52 -15.32 -2.21 -0.17
CA LEU A 52 -16.10 -3.09 0.72
C LEU A 52 -15.91 -2.70 2.19
N ASP A 53 -14.68 -2.34 2.55
CA ASP A 53 -14.32 -1.80 3.86
C ASP A 53 -13.33 -0.61 3.78
N GLY A 54 -12.87 -0.25 2.58
CA GLY A 54 -11.97 0.89 2.36
C GLY A 54 -10.50 0.61 2.69
N VAL A 55 -10.16 -0.54 3.27
CA VAL A 55 -8.83 -0.80 3.84
C VAL A 55 -8.20 -2.04 3.25
N HIS A 56 -8.95 -3.13 3.07
CA HIS A 56 -8.39 -4.40 2.61
C HIS A 56 -8.31 -4.47 1.08
N LEU A 57 -7.48 -5.41 0.64
CA LEU A 57 -7.30 -5.78 -0.76
C LEU A 57 -8.12 -7.03 -1.06
N ASP A 58 -8.62 -7.13 -2.29
CA ASP A 58 -9.10 -8.41 -2.79
C ASP A 58 -7.94 -9.35 -3.17
N ALA A 59 -8.29 -10.55 -3.63
CA ALA A 59 -7.33 -11.57 -3.99
C ALA A 59 -6.46 -11.17 -5.19
N GLU A 60 -6.97 -10.38 -6.14
CA GLU A 60 -6.21 -9.94 -7.31
C GLU A 60 -5.18 -8.88 -6.94
N ASN A 61 -5.61 -7.83 -6.23
CA ASN A 61 -4.75 -6.76 -5.73
C ASN A 61 -3.64 -7.30 -4.80
N THR A 62 -3.97 -8.30 -3.97
CA THR A 62 -2.97 -8.97 -3.13
C THR A 62 -1.93 -9.73 -3.97
N ARG A 63 -2.35 -10.40 -5.06
CA ARG A 63 -1.43 -11.11 -5.97
C ARG A 63 -0.52 -10.16 -6.74
N GLU A 64 -1.03 -9.01 -7.18
CA GLU A 64 -0.23 -8.04 -7.93
C GLU A 64 0.92 -7.47 -7.09
N ILE A 65 0.71 -7.25 -5.79
CA ILE A 65 1.81 -6.87 -4.88
C ILE A 65 2.89 -7.95 -4.85
N GLY A 66 2.52 -9.23 -4.73
CA GLY A 66 3.48 -10.32 -4.70
C GLY A 66 4.30 -10.44 -6.00
N LYS A 67 3.64 -10.30 -7.15
CA LYS A 67 4.32 -10.30 -8.46
C LYS A 67 5.30 -9.12 -8.58
N ALA A 68 4.88 -7.93 -8.15
CA ALA A 68 5.69 -6.72 -8.25
C ALA A 68 6.88 -6.70 -7.27
N LEU A 69 6.73 -7.30 -6.08
CA LEU A 69 7.83 -7.43 -5.12
C LEU A 69 8.90 -8.43 -5.58
N THR A 70 8.51 -9.47 -6.32
CA THR A 70 9.42 -10.55 -6.73
C THR A 70 10.74 -10.07 -7.35
N PRO A 71 10.75 -9.21 -8.40
CA PRO A 71 12.01 -8.73 -8.98
C PRO A 71 12.83 -7.87 -8.00
N ILE A 72 12.19 -7.09 -7.14
CA ILE A 72 12.87 -6.22 -6.16
C ILE A 72 13.58 -7.07 -5.11
N VAL A 73 12.87 -8.05 -4.55
CA VAL A 73 13.41 -8.96 -3.55
C VAL A 73 14.55 -9.81 -4.12
N ARG A 74 14.47 -10.23 -5.40
CA ARG A 74 15.58 -10.92 -6.07
C ARG A 74 16.85 -10.08 -6.13
N VAL A 75 16.73 -8.80 -6.50
CA VAL A 75 17.87 -7.87 -6.49
C VAL A 75 18.45 -7.73 -5.08
N MET A 76 17.61 -7.57 -4.05
CA MET A 76 18.06 -7.43 -2.66
C MET A 76 18.75 -8.69 -2.10
N LEU A 77 18.36 -9.86 -2.58
CA LEU A 77 18.94 -11.16 -2.17
C LEU A 77 20.06 -11.65 -3.10
N GLU A 78 20.42 -10.87 -4.13
CA GLU A 78 21.41 -11.25 -5.14
C GLU A 78 21.07 -12.58 -5.86
N LEU A 79 19.78 -12.78 -6.19
CA LEU A 79 19.23 -13.99 -6.84
C LEU A 79 18.82 -13.81 -8.30
#